data_AF-A0A843Z1E3-F1
#
_entry.id   AF-A0A843Z1E3-F1
#
_cell.length_a   1.000
_cell.length_b   1.000
_cell.length_c   1.000
_cell.angle_alpha   90.00
_cell.angle_beta   90.00
_cell.angle_gamma   90.00
#
_symmetry.space_group_name_H-M   'P 1'
#
loop_
_entity.id
_entity.type
_entity.pdbx_description
1 polymer ?
#
loop_
_entity_poly.entity_id
_entity_poly.type
_entity_poly.pdbx_seq_one_letter_code
_entity_poly.pdbx_strand_id
1 'polypeptide(L)' 'MTVSTEHPQLWPKWMKRSEAHKYISVADNTFIKRYVNTGKVKGYPTEHGTRYNRDEIDEAVRHYYD' A
#
# COMPACT_ATOMS: atom_id res chain seq x y z
N MET A 1 -13.73 -9.17 -17.88
CA MET A 1 -12.26 -9.31 -17.71
C MET A 1 -11.84 -8.23 -16.75
N THR A 2 -11.26 -8.62 -15.62
CA THR A 2 -10.92 -7.74 -14.49
C THR A 2 -10.06 -6.57 -14.96
N VAL A 3 -10.50 -5.34 -14.66
CA VAL A 3 -9.71 -4.12 -14.85
C VAL A 3 -8.45 -4.26 -14.00
N SER A 4 -7.39 -4.75 -14.63
CA SER A 4 -6.02 -4.53 -14.17
C SER A 4 -5.76 -3.06 -14.41
N THR A 5 -5.91 -2.26 -13.36
CA THR A 5 -5.41 -0.88 -13.35
C THR A 5 -3.90 -1.02 -13.47
N GLU A 6 -3.38 -1.02 -14.69
CA GLU A 6 -1.96 -1.07 -14.98
C GLU A 6 -1.34 0.25 -14.52
N HIS A 7 -1.14 0.40 -13.22
CA HIS A 7 -0.24 1.42 -12.70
C HIS A 7 1.11 1.08 -13.32
N PRO A 8 1.68 1.97 -14.15
CA PRO A 8 2.91 1.72 -14.89
C PRO A 8 3.96 1.19 -13.91
N GLN A 9 4.80 0.29 -14.41
CA GLN A 9 5.74 -0.61 -13.72
C GLN A 9 6.86 0.10 -12.91
N LEU A 10 6.53 1.19 -12.22
CA LEU A 10 7.41 2.01 -11.39
C LEU A 10 7.50 1.49 -9.96
N TRP A 11 6.51 0.73 -9.49
CA TRP A 11 6.40 0.34 -8.09
C TRP A 11 6.64 -1.15 -7.87
N PRO A 12 7.63 -1.53 -7.03
CA PRO A 12 7.91 -2.93 -6.73
C PRO A 12 6.75 -3.56 -5.94
N LYS A 13 6.63 -4.90 -5.99
CA LYS A 13 5.60 -5.64 -5.22
C LYS A 13 5.72 -5.40 -3.71
N TRP A 14 6.94 -5.23 -3.23
CA TRP A 14 7.24 -4.92 -1.84
C TRP A 14 7.75 -3.49 -1.74
N MET A 15 6.97 -2.61 -1.13
CA MET A 15 7.27 -1.18 -1.02
C MET A 15 7.62 -0.80 0.41
N LYS A 16 8.54 0.15 0.60
CA LYS A 16 8.73 0.78 1.91
C LYS A 16 7.57 1.70 2.23
N ARG A 17 7.43 2.10 3.49
CA ARG A 17 6.44 3.09 3.94
C ARG A 17 6.40 4.34 3.04
N SER A 18 7.58 4.92 2.78
CA SER A 18 7.79 6.11 1.93
C SER A 18 7.37 5.95 0.47
N GLU A 19 7.30 4.72 -0.02
CA GLU A 19 6.83 4.40 -1.38
C GLU A 19 5.33 4.09 -1.36
N ALA A 20 4.88 3.34 -0.37
CA ALA A 20 3.48 2.94 -0.22
C ALA A 20 2.53 4.16 -0.11
N HIS A 21 2.87 5.17 0.71
CA HIS A 21 2.02 6.36 0.81
C HIS A 21 2.01 7.18 -0.50
N LYS A 22 3.11 7.17 -1.26
CA LYS A 22 3.19 7.84 -2.59
C LYS A 22 2.42 7.07 -3.65
N TYR A 23 2.44 5.74 -3.62
CA TYR A 23 1.70 4.87 -4.53
C TYR A 23 0.21 5.19 -4.51
N ILE A 24 -0.35 5.42 -3.33
CA ILE A 24 -1.76 5.77 -3.13
C ILE A 24 -2.00 7.29 -3.06
N SER A 25 -0.96 8.10 -3.27
CA SER A 25 -0.98 9.57 -3.22
C SER A 25 -1.60 10.14 -1.93
N VAL A 26 -1.31 9.53 -0.78
CA VAL A 26 -1.74 10.04 0.53
C VAL A 26 -0.57 10.47 1.41
N ALA A 27 -0.87 11.23 2.45
CA ALA A 27 0.10 11.56 3.48
C ALA A 27 0.54 10.32 4.27
N ASP A 28 1.82 10.24 4.60
CA ASP A 28 2.43 9.15 5.36
C ASP A 28 1.69 8.82 6.67
N ASN A 29 1.29 9.85 7.43
CA ASN A 29 0.48 9.69 8.65
C ASN A 29 -0.90 9.08 8.37
N THR A 30 -1.52 9.46 7.25
CA THR A 30 -2.82 8.92 6.82
C THR A 30 -2.68 7.44 6.46
N PHE A 31 -1.60 7.07 5.76
CA PHE A 31 -1.31 5.67 5.44
C PHE A 31 -1.23 4.83 6.71
N ILE A 32 -0.44 5.24 7.71
CA ILE A 32 -0.36 4.49 8.97
C ILE A 32 -1.69 4.46 9.72
N LYS A 33 -2.33 5.61 9.93
CA LYS A 33 -3.57 5.66 10.72
C LYS A 33 -4.72 4.91 10.08
N ARG A 34 -4.89 4.99 8.76
CA ARG A 34 -6.07 4.45 8.07
C ARG A 34 -5.87 3.09 7.44
N TYR A 35 -4.63 2.66 7.19
CA TYR A 35 -4.34 1.39 6.53
C TYR A 35 -3.61 0.42 7.47
N VAL A 36 -2.58 0.89 8.17
CA VAL A 36 -1.78 0.01 9.06
C VAL A 36 -2.51 -0.23 10.39
N ASN A 37 -2.95 0.84 11.07
CA ASN A 37 -3.62 0.73 12.37
C ASN A 37 -5.00 0.07 12.30
N THR A 38 -5.68 0.17 11.15
CA THR A 38 -6.97 -0.48 10.91
C THR A 38 -6.81 -1.95 10.50
N GLY A 39 -5.58 -2.43 10.29
CA GLY A 39 -5.30 -3.79 9.85
C GLY A 39 -5.60 -4.06 8.37
N LYS A 40 -5.87 -3.03 7.56
CA LYS A 40 -6.12 -3.17 6.12
C LYS A 40 -4.86 -3.51 5.33
N VAL A 41 -3.69 -3.04 5.78
CA VAL A 41 -2.40 -3.34 5.17
C VAL A 41 -1.44 -3.82 6.24
N LYS A 42 -0.79 -4.97 6.01
CA LYS A 42 0.19 -5.51 6.95
C LYS A 42 1.59 -4.97 6.67
N GLY A 43 2.25 -4.52 7.74
CA GLY A 43 3.67 -4.22 7.70
C GLY A 43 4.47 -5.49 7.95
N TYR A 44 5.22 -5.94 6.96
CA TYR A 44 6.13 -7.08 7.08
C TYR A 44 7.50 -6.58 7.53
N PRO A 45 7.94 -6.89 8.76
CA PRO A 45 9.28 -6.55 9.20
C PRO A 45 10.31 -7.39 8.42
N THR A 46 11.27 -6.72 7.79
CA THR A 46 12.42 -7.35 7.12
C THR A 46 13.71 -6.80 7.72
N GLU A 47 14.86 -7.43 7.45
CA GLU A 47 16.18 -6.96 7.92
C GLU A 47 16.49 -5.50 7.53
N HIS A 48 15.89 -5.02 6.44
CA HIS A 48 16.05 -3.64 5.94
C HIS A 48 14.89 -2.70 6.32
N GLY A 49 14.03 -3.11 7.26
CA GLY A 49 12.88 -2.34 7.74
C GLY A 49 11.52 -2.91 7.31
N THR A 50 10.44 -2.20 7.61
CA THR A 50 9.07 -2.65 7.30
C THR A 50 8.76 -2.45 5.82
N ARG A 51 8.31 -3.52 5.16
CA ARG A 51 7.79 -3.50 3.79
C ARG A 51 6.30 -3.80 3.77
N TYR A 52 5.62 -3.21 2.81
CA TYR A 52 4.19 -3.35 2.58
C TYR A 52 3.96 -3.98 1.21
N ASN A 53 2.99 -4.88 1.13
CA ASN A 53 2.65 -5.55 -0.11
C ASN A 53 1.75 -4.66 -0.97
N ARG A 54 2.11 -4.50 -2.25
CA ARG A 54 1.33 -3.74 -3.23
C ARG A 54 -0.09 -4.26 -3.35
N ASP A 55 -0.28 -5.58 -3.43
CA ASP A 55 -1.61 -6.19 -3.58
C ASP A 55 -2.52 -5.82 -2.40
N GLU A 56 -2.03 -5.94 -1.16
CA GLU A 56 -2.81 -5.54 0.03
C GLU A 56 -3.13 -4.04 0.03
N ILE A 57 -2.19 -3.20 -0.41
CA ILE A 57 -2.44 -1.76 -0.53
C ILE A 57 -3.52 -1.48 -1.57
N ASP A 58 -3.46 -2.13 -2.74
CA ASP A 58 -4.45 -1.99 -3.81
C ASP A 58 -5.84 -2.42 -3.35
N GLU A 59 -5.94 -3.58 -2.69
CA GLU A 59 -7.16 -4.07 -2.07
C GLU A 59 -7.68 -3.07 -1.03
N ALA A 60 -6.82 -2.55 -0.17
CA ALA A 60 -7.22 -1.60 0.86
C ALA A 60 -7.67 -0.25 0.31
N VAL A 61 -7.11 0.21 -0.81
CA VAL A 61 -7.53 1.43 -1.53
C VAL A 61 -8.87 1.20 -2.22
N ARG A 62 -9.02 0.05 -2.89
CA ARG A 62 -10.25 -0.31 -3.59
C ARG A 62 -11.43 -0.44 -2.63
N HIS A 63 -11.18 -0.95 -1.43
CA HIS A 63 -12.16 -1.09 -0.35
C HIS A 63 -12.44 0.21 0.43
N TYR A 64 -11.85 1.33 0.03
CA TYR A 64 -12.05 2.65 0.66
C TYR A 64 -13.14 3.49 -0.01
N TYR A 65 -13.59 3.10 -1.21
CA TYR A 65 -14.61 3.82 -2.00
C TYR A 65 -16.02 3.20 -1.90
N ASP A 66 -16.24 2.25 -0.98
CA ASP A 66 -17.58 1.81 -0.53
C ASP A 66 -17.99 2.59 0.74
#